data_AF-A0AAE5HFF0-F1
#
_entry.id   AF-A0AAE5HFF0-F1
#
_cell.length_a   1.000
_cell.length_b   1.000
_cell.length_c   1.000
_cell.angle_alpha   90.00
_cell.angle_beta   90.00
_cell.angle_gamma   90.00
#
_symmetry.space_group_name_H-M   'P 1'
#
loop_
_entity.id
_entity.type
_entity.pdbx_description
1 polymer ?
#
loop_
_entity_poly.entity_id
_entity_poly.type
_entity_poly.pdbx_seq_one_letter_code
_entity_poly.pdbx_strand_id
1 'polypeptide(L)'
;MEDNTDDDMDDNTAADMDDEEVEFVLETISTGDPFADVKTAADHVEGSAKTLAGGFAAALDLDGDTESEASELRTSLATGLQEHVYLAGIAVKNAYAEGLDSSEFEAAAGTLDTNSVQLADGIGELAGDDNRDAFLSLWRDHISFFVDYAVATAENGEQGQADAIRDLDGYTESAGGFFENISAGELPADAVADSLRGHIATLGGAIDSLDAAIN
;
A
#
# COMPACT_ATOMS: atom_id res chain seq x y z
N MET A 1 -63.02 0.23 -66.98
CA MET A 1 -63.73 -0.40 -65.86
C MET A 1 -62.62 -0.89 -64.95
N GLU A 2 -62.05 0.01 -64.15
CA GLU A 2 -62.56 0.34 -62.80
C GLU A 2 -62.78 -0.93 -62.00
N ASP A 3 -61.95 -1.19 -60.99
CA ASP A 3 -62.35 -0.87 -59.62
C ASP A 3 -61.14 -0.88 -58.67
N ASN A 4 -61.24 -0.04 -57.65
CA ASN A 4 -60.32 0.19 -56.56
C ASN A 4 -61.09 -0.21 -55.29
N THR A 5 -60.57 -1.13 -54.48
CA THR A 5 -61.05 -1.28 -53.10
C THR A 5 -59.89 -1.62 -52.17
N ASP A 6 -59.66 -0.69 -51.24
CA ASP A 6 -58.95 -0.86 -49.97
C ASP A 6 -59.41 -2.11 -49.21
N ASP A 7 -58.49 -2.69 -48.44
CA ASP A 7 -58.81 -3.03 -47.06
C ASP A 7 -57.52 -3.06 -46.21
N ASP A 8 -57.50 -2.17 -45.22
CA ASP A 8 -56.50 -2.08 -44.16
C ASP A 8 -56.54 -3.33 -43.27
N MET A 9 -55.38 -3.92 -42.98
CA MET A 9 -55.17 -4.60 -41.69
C MET A 9 -53.76 -4.32 -41.18
N ASP A 10 -53.73 -3.47 -40.16
CA ASP A 10 -52.73 -3.41 -39.11
C ASP A 10 -52.42 -4.83 -38.58
N ASP A 11 -51.14 -5.20 -38.55
CA ASP A 11 -50.61 -5.99 -37.43
C ASP A 11 -49.13 -5.64 -37.20
N ASN A 12 -48.96 -4.57 -36.43
CA ASN A 12 -48.13 -4.55 -35.23
C ASN A 12 -47.10 -5.68 -35.08
N THR A 13 -45.85 -5.40 -35.44
CA THR A 13 -44.69 -5.83 -34.64
C THR A 13 -43.58 -4.80 -34.85
N ALA A 14 -43.80 -3.60 -34.30
CA ALA A 14 -42.66 -2.83 -33.84
C ALA A 14 -41.98 -3.72 -32.80
N ALA A 15 -40.79 -4.20 -33.13
CA ALA A 15 -39.92 -4.79 -32.14
C ALA A 15 -39.63 -3.68 -31.14
N ASP A 16 -40.36 -3.70 -30.02
CA ASP A 16 -39.86 -3.19 -28.74
C ASP A 16 -38.53 -3.90 -28.53
N MET A 17 -37.47 -3.26 -29.01
CA MET A 17 -36.17 -3.40 -28.38
C MET A 17 -36.35 -2.68 -27.06
N ASP A 18 -36.78 -3.45 -26.06
CA ASP A 18 -36.63 -3.08 -24.66
C ASP A 18 -35.18 -2.61 -24.51
N ASP A 19 -35.03 -1.30 -24.39
CA ASP A 19 -33.85 -0.65 -23.82
C ASP A 19 -33.86 -1.12 -22.36
N GLU A 20 -33.37 -2.34 -22.12
CA GLU A 20 -32.94 -2.74 -20.79
C GLU A 20 -31.84 -1.73 -20.43
N GLU A 21 -32.22 -0.66 -19.71
CA GLU A 21 -31.27 0.12 -18.96
C GLU A 21 -30.50 -0.87 -18.10
N VAL A 22 -29.28 -1.18 -18.53
CA VAL A 22 -28.34 -1.93 -17.72
C VAL A 22 -28.03 -1.03 -16.54
N GLU A 23 -28.82 -1.17 -15.48
CA GLU A 23 -28.59 -0.52 -14.21
C GLU A 23 -27.22 -1.03 -13.72
N PHE A 24 -26.20 -0.21 -13.87
CA PHE A 24 -24.88 -0.53 -13.35
C PHE A 24 -24.94 -0.46 -11.83
N VAL A 25 -25.28 -1.59 -11.22
CA VAL A 25 -25.29 -1.74 -9.76
C VAL A 25 -23.83 -1.89 -9.32
N LEU A 26 -23.30 -0.85 -8.68
CA LEU A 26 -22.04 -0.92 -7.96
C LEU A 26 -22.22 -1.83 -6.73
N GLU A 27 -21.74 -3.06 -6.81
CA GLU A 27 -21.68 -3.97 -5.65
C GLU A 27 -20.42 -3.74 -4.81
N THR A 28 -20.58 -3.72 -3.49
CA THR A 28 -19.44 -3.63 -2.55
C THR A 28 -18.77 -4.99 -2.40
N ILE A 29 -17.45 -5.05 -2.55
CA ILE A 29 -16.64 -6.24 -2.30
C ILE A 29 -16.04 -6.15 -0.90
N SER A 30 -16.14 -7.21 -0.10
CA SER A 30 -15.57 -7.29 1.24
C SER A 30 -15.11 -8.72 1.55
N THR A 31 -13.94 -8.82 2.17
CA THR A 31 -13.37 -10.03 2.75
C THR A 31 -13.88 -10.30 4.17
N GLY A 32 -14.52 -9.30 4.79
CA GLY A 32 -14.92 -9.31 6.20
C GLY A 32 -13.83 -8.84 7.17
N ASP A 33 -12.60 -8.65 6.68
CA ASP A 33 -11.50 -8.02 7.43
C ASP A 33 -11.39 -6.55 6.97
N PRO A 34 -11.62 -5.57 7.87
CA PRO A 34 -11.62 -4.17 7.51
C PRO A 34 -10.24 -3.66 7.04
N PHE A 35 -9.15 -4.24 7.54
CA PHE A 35 -7.79 -3.83 7.15
C PHE A 35 -7.43 -4.40 5.78
N ALA A 36 -7.76 -5.68 5.54
CA ALA A 36 -7.58 -6.29 4.23
C ALA A 36 -8.46 -5.64 3.16
N ASP A 37 -9.68 -5.21 3.51
CA ASP A 37 -10.59 -4.51 2.60
C ASP A 37 -10.06 -3.12 2.22
N VAL A 38 -9.53 -2.36 3.18
CA VAL A 38 -8.90 -1.06 2.89
C VAL A 38 -7.65 -1.24 2.04
N LYS A 39 -6.83 -2.27 2.31
CA LYS A 39 -5.68 -2.61 1.45
C LYS A 39 -6.13 -2.94 0.03
N THR A 40 -7.11 -3.81 -0.12
CA THR A 40 -7.66 -4.20 -1.44
C THR A 40 -8.16 -2.97 -2.22
N ALA A 41 -8.81 -2.03 -1.53
CA ALA A 41 -9.23 -0.77 -2.14
C ALA A 41 -8.04 0.10 -2.58
N ALA A 42 -6.96 0.16 -1.79
CA ALA A 42 -5.74 0.88 -2.13
C ALA A 42 -5.04 0.26 -3.36
N ASP A 43 -4.89 -1.06 -3.40
CA ASP A 43 -4.32 -1.80 -4.53
C ASP A 43 -5.08 -1.52 -5.84
N HIS A 44 -6.41 -1.39 -5.77
CA HIS A 44 -7.22 -1.12 -6.96
C HIS A 44 -6.97 0.28 -7.57
N VAL A 45 -6.59 1.27 -6.74
CA VAL A 45 -6.34 2.65 -7.19
C VAL A 45 -5.07 2.77 -8.04
N GLU A 46 -4.09 1.86 -7.89
CA GLU A 46 -2.86 1.87 -8.69
C GLU A 46 -3.16 1.77 -10.20
N GLY A 47 -4.03 0.82 -10.60
CA GLY A 47 -4.44 0.68 -12.00
C GLY A 47 -5.20 1.90 -12.53
N SER A 48 -5.92 2.60 -11.65
CA SER A 48 -6.57 3.87 -11.99
C SER A 48 -5.55 4.98 -12.25
N ALA A 49 -4.49 5.06 -11.43
CA ALA A 49 -3.40 6.02 -11.62
C ALA A 49 -2.70 5.82 -12.97
N LYS A 50 -2.40 4.56 -13.34
CA LYS A 50 -1.85 4.18 -14.65
C LYS A 50 -2.71 4.68 -15.81
N THR A 51 -4.02 4.37 -15.75
CA THR A 51 -4.98 4.79 -16.77
C THR A 51 -5.07 6.31 -16.92
N LEU A 52 -5.14 7.03 -15.81
CA LEU A 52 -5.21 8.49 -15.81
C LEU A 52 -3.90 9.13 -16.30
N ALA A 53 -2.75 8.62 -15.86
CA ALA A 53 -1.43 9.14 -16.25
C ALA A 53 -1.22 9.02 -17.76
N GLY A 54 -1.46 7.84 -18.34
CA GLY A 54 -1.34 7.63 -19.78
C GLY A 54 -2.30 8.51 -20.58
N GLY A 55 -3.55 8.65 -20.12
CA GLY A 55 -4.55 9.51 -20.75
C GLY A 55 -4.15 11.00 -20.74
N PHE A 56 -3.67 11.52 -19.61
CA PHE A 56 -3.22 12.91 -19.52
C PHE A 56 -1.92 13.17 -20.28
N ALA A 57 -0.97 12.23 -20.27
CA ALA A 57 0.27 12.36 -21.04
C ALA A 57 -0.03 12.50 -22.53
N ALA A 58 -0.92 11.65 -23.08
CA ALA A 58 -1.35 11.74 -24.47
C ALA A 58 -2.13 13.02 -24.76
N ALA A 59 -3.05 13.43 -23.88
CA ALA A 59 -3.88 14.63 -24.09
C ALA A 59 -3.09 15.94 -24.05
N LEU A 60 -2.01 15.99 -23.26
CA LEU A 60 -1.20 17.19 -23.04
C LEU A 60 0.12 17.19 -23.84
N ASP A 61 0.37 16.15 -24.65
CA ASP A 61 1.63 15.96 -25.40
C ASP A 61 2.86 16.04 -24.48
N LEU A 62 2.81 15.34 -23.34
CA LEU A 62 3.91 15.29 -22.38
C LEU A 62 4.99 14.32 -22.86
N ASP A 63 6.26 14.73 -22.72
CA ASP A 63 7.41 13.85 -22.97
C ASP A 63 7.51 12.73 -21.91
N GLY A 64 7.94 11.54 -22.35
CA GLY A 64 8.19 10.39 -21.50
C GLY A 64 7.22 9.23 -21.73
N ASP A 65 7.54 8.07 -21.15
CA ASP A 65 6.68 6.89 -21.18
C ASP A 65 6.20 6.58 -19.77
N THR A 66 4.89 6.79 -19.54
CA THR A 66 4.25 6.55 -18.23
C THR A 66 4.27 5.07 -17.85
N GLU A 67 4.50 4.19 -18.82
CA GLU A 67 4.48 2.74 -18.68
C GLU A 67 5.86 2.10 -18.87
N SER A 68 6.93 2.91 -18.90
CA SER A 68 8.29 2.36 -18.93
C SER A 68 8.60 1.61 -17.64
N GLU A 69 9.50 0.61 -17.71
CA GLU A 69 9.95 -0.16 -16.54
C GLU A 69 10.42 0.73 -15.37
N ALA A 70 11.07 1.85 -15.68
CA ALA A 70 11.50 2.82 -14.67
C ALA A 70 10.32 3.59 -14.02
N SER A 71 9.30 3.93 -14.81
CA SER A 71 8.07 4.57 -14.32
C SER A 71 7.26 3.61 -13.45
N GLU A 72 7.16 2.34 -13.85
CA GLU A 72 6.49 1.27 -13.10
C GLU A 72 7.25 1.01 -11.79
N LEU A 73 8.57 0.79 -11.82
CA LEU A 73 9.38 0.59 -10.62
C LEU A 73 9.22 1.72 -9.60
N ARG A 74 9.31 2.99 -10.05
CA ARG A 74 9.11 4.15 -9.18
C ARG A 74 7.72 4.17 -8.57
N THR A 75 6.70 3.85 -9.36
CA THR A 75 5.30 3.89 -8.91
C THR A 75 5.01 2.77 -7.91
N SER A 76 5.42 1.54 -8.19
CA SER A 76 5.21 0.40 -7.29
C SER A 76 5.95 0.59 -5.96
N LEU A 77 7.20 1.08 -5.98
CA LEU A 77 7.92 1.42 -4.75
C LEU A 77 7.21 2.55 -3.97
N ALA A 78 6.79 3.62 -4.63
CA ALA A 78 6.15 4.74 -3.96
C ALA A 78 4.79 4.34 -3.34
N THR A 79 3.98 3.59 -4.07
CA THR A 79 2.68 3.09 -3.60
C THR A 79 2.86 2.12 -2.44
N GLY A 80 3.72 1.11 -2.59
CA GLY A 80 3.96 0.09 -1.57
C GLY A 80 4.54 0.67 -0.27
N LEU A 81 5.48 1.61 -0.36
CA LEU A 81 6.07 2.28 0.80
C LEU A 81 5.09 3.25 1.48
N GLN A 82 4.25 3.95 0.72
CA GLN A 82 3.24 4.83 1.31
C GLN A 82 2.14 4.02 2.00
N GLU A 83 1.71 2.90 1.40
CA GLU A 83 0.79 1.94 2.00
C GLU A 83 1.38 1.36 3.30
N HIS A 84 2.66 0.97 3.28
CA HIS A 84 3.38 0.50 4.47
C HIS A 84 3.23 1.45 5.65
N VAL A 85 3.45 2.75 5.45
CA VAL A 85 3.34 3.75 6.52
C VAL A 85 1.94 3.80 7.12
N TYR A 86 0.89 3.73 6.30
CA TYR A 86 -0.48 3.74 6.80
C TYR A 86 -0.82 2.44 7.55
N LEU A 87 -0.46 1.28 7.00
CA LEU A 87 -0.70 -0.02 7.64
C LEU A 87 0.10 -0.15 8.94
N ALA A 88 1.36 0.30 8.97
CA ALA A 88 2.19 0.33 10.16
C ALA A 88 1.59 1.22 11.24
N GLY A 89 1.12 2.42 10.89
CA GLY A 89 0.44 3.31 11.82
C GLY A 89 -0.83 2.69 12.42
N ILE A 90 -1.60 1.93 11.62
CA ILE A 90 -2.77 1.19 12.12
C ILE A 90 -2.33 0.08 13.08
N ALA A 91 -1.35 -0.74 12.72
CA ALA A 91 -0.85 -1.82 13.58
C ALA A 91 -0.29 -1.29 14.90
N VAL A 92 0.58 -0.26 14.84
CA VAL A 92 1.18 0.40 16.00
C VAL A 92 0.10 1.00 16.91
N LYS A 93 -0.92 1.66 16.35
CA LYS A 93 -2.02 2.19 17.14
C LYS A 93 -2.79 1.09 17.88
N ASN A 94 -3.06 -0.04 17.23
CA ASN A 94 -3.76 -1.15 17.88
C ASN A 94 -2.86 -1.84 18.93
N ALA A 95 -1.56 -2.01 18.67
CA ALA A 95 -0.60 -2.49 19.66
C ALA A 95 -0.59 -1.59 20.92
N TYR A 96 -0.56 -0.28 20.70
CA TYR A 96 -0.57 0.73 21.76
C TYR A 96 -1.87 0.69 22.58
N ALA A 97 -3.02 0.71 21.92
CA ALA A 97 -4.32 0.92 22.58
C ALA A 97 -4.96 -0.38 23.11
N GLU A 98 -4.84 -1.47 22.36
CA GLU A 98 -5.54 -2.73 22.61
C GLU A 98 -4.59 -3.83 23.10
N GLY A 99 -3.28 -3.66 22.90
CA GLY A 99 -2.24 -4.63 23.27
C GLY A 99 -1.96 -5.68 22.19
N LEU A 100 -0.81 -6.36 22.35
CA LEU A 100 -0.28 -7.32 21.36
C LEU A 100 -1.11 -8.60 21.22
N ASP A 101 -1.90 -8.95 22.24
CA ASP A 101 -2.76 -10.13 22.23
C ASP A 101 -4.18 -9.83 21.69
N SER A 102 -4.44 -8.60 21.23
CA SER A 102 -5.75 -8.22 20.70
C SER A 102 -5.96 -8.76 19.28
N SER A 103 -7.21 -9.13 18.96
CA SER A 103 -7.60 -9.54 17.61
C SER A 103 -7.40 -8.43 16.57
N GLU A 104 -7.55 -7.18 17.01
CA GLU A 104 -7.41 -5.98 16.22
C GLU A 104 -5.96 -5.75 15.81
N PHE A 105 -5.01 -5.93 16.75
CA PHE A 105 -3.60 -5.91 16.43
C PHE A 105 -3.22 -7.07 15.51
N GLU A 106 -3.68 -8.29 15.79
CA GLU A 106 -3.37 -9.46 14.95
C GLU A 106 -3.81 -9.25 13.50
N ALA A 107 -5.04 -8.77 13.27
CA ALA A 107 -5.55 -8.49 11.93
C ALA A 107 -4.78 -7.35 11.22
N ALA A 108 -4.47 -6.26 11.94
CA ALA A 108 -3.70 -5.15 11.40
C ALA A 108 -2.26 -5.55 11.04
N ALA A 109 -1.60 -6.29 11.94
CA ALA A 109 -0.25 -6.80 11.72
C ALA A 109 -0.19 -7.80 10.56
N GLY A 110 -1.19 -8.67 10.41
CA GLY A 110 -1.30 -9.59 9.27
C GLY A 110 -1.45 -8.86 7.93
N THR A 111 -2.23 -7.78 7.89
CA THR A 111 -2.37 -6.94 6.69
C THR A 111 -1.06 -6.20 6.37
N LEU A 112 -0.38 -5.67 7.38
CA LEU A 112 0.95 -5.06 7.23
C LEU A 112 2.01 -6.07 6.73
N ASP A 113 1.96 -7.31 7.19
CA ASP A 113 2.87 -8.36 6.73
C ASP A 113 2.61 -8.72 5.25
N THR A 114 1.35 -8.68 4.82
CA THR A 114 1.01 -8.87 3.40
C THR A 114 1.66 -7.79 2.52
N ASN A 115 1.64 -6.53 2.95
CA ASN A 115 2.39 -5.46 2.28
C ASN A 115 3.92 -5.69 2.32
N SER A 116 4.45 -6.18 3.43
CA SER A 116 5.88 -6.51 3.57
C SER A 116 6.32 -7.58 2.58
N VAL A 117 5.49 -8.61 2.38
CA VAL A 117 5.73 -9.65 1.38
C VAL A 117 5.69 -9.08 -0.04
N GLN A 118 4.73 -8.21 -0.37
CA GLN A 118 4.66 -7.57 -1.69
C GLN A 118 5.89 -6.71 -1.99
N LEU A 119 6.38 -5.93 -1.01
CA LEU A 119 7.62 -5.18 -1.15
C LEU A 119 8.83 -6.11 -1.34
N ALA A 120 8.89 -7.21 -0.59
CA ALA A 120 9.95 -8.20 -0.74
C ALA A 120 9.94 -8.87 -2.11
N ASP A 121 8.75 -9.23 -2.62
CA ASP A 121 8.59 -9.80 -3.95
C ASP A 121 9.12 -8.84 -5.03
N GLY A 122 8.81 -7.54 -4.93
CA GLY A 122 9.36 -6.52 -5.82
C GLY A 122 10.89 -6.41 -5.75
N ILE A 123 11.48 -6.53 -4.55
CA ILE A 123 12.94 -6.63 -4.42
C ILE A 123 13.48 -7.92 -5.05
N GLY A 124 12.75 -9.03 -4.92
CA GLY A 124 13.08 -10.32 -5.54
C GLY A 124 13.10 -10.27 -7.06
N GLU A 125 12.16 -9.56 -7.67
CA GLU A 125 12.14 -9.34 -9.13
C GLU A 125 13.39 -8.59 -9.63
N LEU A 126 13.97 -7.72 -8.79
CA LEU A 126 15.16 -6.93 -9.12
C LEU A 126 16.48 -7.64 -8.77
N ALA A 127 16.50 -8.36 -7.65
CA ALA A 127 17.74 -8.80 -7.00
C ALA A 127 17.77 -10.32 -6.70
N GLY A 128 16.72 -11.07 -7.04
CA GLY A 128 16.61 -12.52 -6.83
C GLY A 128 16.12 -12.94 -5.44
N ASP A 129 15.72 -14.21 -5.34
CA ASP A 129 15.02 -14.78 -4.17
C ASP A 129 15.82 -14.67 -2.86
N ASP A 130 17.14 -14.83 -2.89
CA ASP A 130 17.98 -14.69 -1.69
C ASP A 130 17.90 -13.26 -1.11
N ASN A 131 17.87 -12.24 -1.99
CA ASN A 131 17.78 -10.85 -1.57
C ASN A 131 16.36 -10.46 -1.17
N ARG A 132 15.33 -11.06 -1.79
CA ARG A 132 13.94 -10.98 -1.31
C ARG A 132 13.83 -11.44 0.13
N ASP A 133 14.34 -12.62 0.45
CA ASP A 133 14.20 -13.20 1.79
C ASP A 133 15.02 -12.42 2.82
N ALA A 134 16.22 -11.96 2.44
CA ALA A 134 17.03 -11.07 3.28
C ALA A 134 16.33 -9.73 3.56
N PHE A 135 15.74 -9.11 2.53
CA PHE A 135 14.93 -7.91 2.68
C PHE A 135 13.75 -8.15 3.61
N LEU A 136 12.97 -9.21 3.38
CA LEU A 136 11.76 -9.49 4.17
C LEU A 136 12.09 -9.70 5.65
N SER A 137 13.19 -10.39 5.97
CA SER A 137 13.64 -10.55 7.36
C SER A 137 13.96 -9.20 7.98
N LEU A 138 14.81 -8.41 7.32
CA LEU A 138 15.23 -7.10 7.81
C LEU A 138 14.05 -6.12 7.95
N TRP A 139 13.10 -6.21 7.02
CA TRP A 139 11.88 -5.40 6.97
C TRP A 139 10.87 -5.77 8.06
N ARG A 140 10.82 -7.04 8.46
CA ARG A 140 9.99 -7.44 9.61
C ARG A 140 10.59 -6.99 10.93
N ASP A 141 11.91 -7.04 11.06
CA ASP A 141 12.61 -6.59 12.25
C ASP A 141 12.32 -5.11 12.55
N HIS A 142 12.39 -4.22 11.54
CA HIS A 142 12.12 -2.79 11.78
C HIS A 142 10.68 -2.50 12.18
N ILE A 143 9.71 -3.26 11.64
CA ILE A 143 8.31 -3.17 12.06
C ILE A 143 8.19 -3.53 13.54
N SER A 144 8.80 -4.64 13.95
CA SER A 144 8.81 -5.06 15.35
C SER A 144 9.41 -4.00 16.26
N PHE A 145 10.49 -3.32 15.87
CA PHE A 145 11.06 -2.26 16.71
C PHE A 145 10.13 -1.04 16.86
N PHE A 146 9.34 -0.67 15.85
CA PHE A 146 8.31 0.36 16.00
C PHE A 146 7.17 -0.09 16.92
N VAL A 147 6.78 -1.37 16.85
CA VAL A 147 5.80 -1.95 17.77
C VAL A 147 6.33 -1.92 19.21
N ASP A 148 7.59 -2.31 19.42
CA ASP A 148 8.26 -2.26 20.73
C ASP A 148 8.31 -0.83 21.28
N TYR A 149 8.65 0.16 20.44
CA TYR A 149 8.62 1.58 20.83
C TYR A 149 7.21 2.00 21.27
N ALA A 150 6.18 1.62 20.52
CA ALA A 150 4.79 1.96 20.84
C ALA A 150 4.30 1.33 22.15
N VAL A 151 4.60 0.04 22.35
CA VAL A 151 4.26 -0.66 23.60
C VAL A 151 4.99 -0.02 24.79
N ALA A 152 6.29 0.26 24.64
CA ALA A 152 7.05 0.95 25.68
C ALA A 152 6.48 2.35 25.99
N THR A 153 6.04 3.10 24.97
CA THR A 153 5.37 4.39 25.18
C THR A 153 4.06 4.23 25.95
N ALA A 154 3.21 3.27 25.60
CA ALA A 154 1.96 3.01 26.33
C ALA A 154 2.20 2.68 27.81
N GLU A 155 3.33 2.04 28.12
CA GLU A 155 3.73 1.66 29.47
C GLU A 155 4.52 2.74 30.22
N ASN A 156 4.76 3.92 29.62
CA ASN A 156 5.68 4.96 30.13
C ASN A 156 7.11 4.41 30.40
N GLY A 157 7.56 3.47 29.56
CA GLY A 157 8.82 2.76 29.69
C GLY A 157 9.97 3.43 28.94
N GLU A 158 10.61 4.44 29.54
CA GLU A 158 11.72 5.19 28.93
C GLU A 158 12.87 4.29 28.43
N GLN A 159 13.20 3.22 29.18
CA GLN A 159 14.25 2.28 28.78
C GLN A 159 13.85 1.47 27.54
N GLY A 160 12.59 1.03 27.45
CA GLY A 160 12.08 0.29 26.30
C GLY A 160 12.06 1.17 25.04
N GLN A 161 11.66 2.43 25.18
CA GLN A 161 11.74 3.42 24.10
C GLN A 161 13.18 3.60 23.62
N ALA A 162 14.13 3.76 24.55
CA ALA A 162 15.55 3.93 24.21
C ALA A 162 16.14 2.70 23.52
N ASP A 163 15.77 1.49 23.95
CA ASP A 163 16.20 0.25 23.33
C ASP A 163 15.63 0.09 21.91
N ALA A 164 14.34 0.35 21.72
CA ALA A 164 13.70 0.30 20.40
C ALA A 164 14.32 1.32 19.42
N ILE A 165 14.64 2.55 19.87
CA ILE A 165 15.34 3.54 19.03
C ILE A 165 16.75 3.08 18.67
N ARG A 166 17.48 2.44 19.59
CA ARG A 166 18.81 1.89 19.31
C ARG A 166 18.75 0.76 18.28
N ASP A 167 17.75 -0.10 18.38
CA ASP A 167 17.57 -1.21 17.43
C ASP A 167 17.12 -0.69 16.05
N LEU A 168 16.27 0.36 15.99
CA LEU A 168 15.94 1.08 14.76
C LEU A 168 17.15 1.75 14.11
N ASP A 169 18.06 2.36 14.87
CA ASP A 169 19.30 2.92 14.33
C ASP A 169 20.20 1.82 13.73
N GLY A 170 20.34 0.68 14.42
CA GLY A 170 21.05 -0.49 13.90
C GLY A 170 20.42 -1.09 12.64
N TYR A 171 19.10 -1.05 12.52
CA TYR A 171 18.40 -1.38 11.29
C TYR A 171 18.80 -0.45 10.14
N THR A 172 18.94 0.86 10.38
CA THR A 172 19.33 1.80 9.30
C THR A 172 20.68 1.46 8.69
N GLU A 173 21.65 1.02 9.51
CA GLU A 173 22.97 0.59 9.04
C GLU A 173 22.87 -0.70 8.22
N SER A 174 22.10 -1.67 8.71
CA SER A 174 21.90 -2.96 8.03
C SER A 174 21.16 -2.78 6.70
N ALA A 175 20.12 -1.94 6.66
CA ALA A 175 19.38 -1.60 5.45
C ALA A 175 20.25 -0.81 4.47
N GLY A 176 21.05 0.13 4.97
CA GLY A 176 22.01 0.86 4.15
C GLY A 176 22.97 -0.08 3.43
N GLY A 177 23.61 -1.00 4.16
CA GLY A 177 24.49 -2.00 3.56
C GLY A 177 23.78 -2.94 2.58
N PHE A 178 22.54 -3.34 2.89
CA PHE A 178 21.72 -4.16 1.99
C PHE A 178 21.48 -3.44 0.65
N PHE A 179 20.96 -2.21 0.69
CA PHE A 179 20.63 -1.44 -0.51
C PHE A 179 21.88 -1.04 -1.31
N GLU A 180 23.00 -0.74 -0.66
CA GLU A 180 24.28 -0.51 -1.34
C GLU A 180 24.73 -1.75 -2.12
N ASN A 181 24.62 -2.93 -1.52
CA ASN A 181 24.99 -4.17 -2.18
C ASN A 181 24.11 -4.47 -3.41
N ILE A 182 22.78 -4.44 -3.26
CA ILE A 182 21.88 -4.80 -4.37
C ILE A 182 21.84 -3.76 -5.49
N SER A 183 22.23 -2.52 -5.20
CA SER A 183 22.35 -1.44 -6.20
C SER A 183 23.74 -1.36 -6.84
N ALA A 184 24.66 -2.27 -6.50
CA ALA A 184 26.06 -2.23 -6.92
C ALA A 184 26.77 -0.89 -6.58
N GLY A 185 26.39 -0.27 -5.46
CA GLY A 185 26.97 0.98 -4.96
C GLY A 185 26.27 2.26 -5.44
N GLU A 186 25.23 2.16 -6.28
CA GLU A 186 24.46 3.32 -6.75
C GLU A 186 23.56 3.92 -5.65
N LEU A 187 23.29 3.16 -4.58
CA LEU A 187 22.68 3.64 -3.34
C LEU A 187 23.71 3.57 -2.20
N PRO A 188 24.47 4.65 -1.93
CA PRO A 188 25.46 4.65 -0.86
C PRO A 188 24.81 4.33 0.49
N ALA A 189 25.43 3.42 1.27
CA ALA A 189 24.84 2.93 2.52
C ALA A 189 24.51 4.07 3.50
N ASP A 190 25.42 5.04 3.64
CA ASP A 190 25.24 6.20 4.52
C ASP A 190 24.04 7.06 4.11
N ALA A 191 23.81 7.24 2.80
CA ALA A 191 22.69 8.04 2.30
C ALA A 191 21.34 7.37 2.57
N VAL A 192 21.29 6.04 2.43
CA VAL A 192 20.11 5.25 2.78
C VAL A 192 19.86 5.30 4.29
N ALA A 193 20.90 5.08 5.10
CA ALA A 193 20.79 5.11 6.56
C ALA A 193 20.28 6.48 7.06
N ASP A 194 20.83 7.58 6.54
CA ASP A 194 20.40 8.94 6.92
C ASP A 194 18.95 9.22 6.53
N SER A 195 18.52 8.76 5.35
CA SER A 195 17.11 8.86 4.93
C SER A 195 16.20 8.08 5.87
N LEU A 196 16.59 6.86 6.26
CA LEU A 196 15.83 6.02 7.17
C LEU A 196 15.79 6.59 8.59
N ARG A 197 16.86 7.23 9.08
CA ARG A 197 16.83 7.96 10.36
C ARG A 197 15.81 9.10 10.34
N GLY A 198 15.72 9.83 9.22
CA GLY A 198 14.68 10.84 9.03
C GLY A 198 13.27 10.23 9.11
N HIS A 199 13.06 9.08 8.49
CA HIS A 199 11.81 8.35 8.57
C HIS A 199 11.48 7.88 10.00
N ILE A 200 12.44 7.25 10.69
CA ILE A 200 12.31 6.82 12.09
C ILE A 200 11.94 7.97 13.00
N ALA A 201 12.59 9.12 12.87
CA ALA A 201 12.26 10.30 13.66
C ALA A 201 10.81 10.76 13.43
N THR A 202 10.34 10.73 12.18
CA THR A 202 8.95 11.14 11.85
C THR A 202 7.90 10.17 12.39
N LEU A 203 8.17 8.86 12.35
CA LEU A 203 7.24 7.86 12.90
C LEU A 203 7.29 7.83 14.43
N GLY A 204 8.46 7.93 15.04
CA GLY A 204 8.58 8.08 16.50
C GLY A 204 7.77 9.27 17.01
N GLY A 205 7.89 10.43 16.36
CA GLY A 205 7.07 11.60 16.70
C GLY A 205 5.57 11.40 16.47
N ALA A 206 5.16 10.56 15.53
CA ALA A 206 3.75 10.20 15.34
C ALA A 206 3.24 9.31 16.50
N ILE A 207 4.07 8.39 17.00
CA ILE A 207 3.76 7.56 18.17
C ILE A 207 3.68 8.42 19.44
N ASP A 208 4.63 9.33 19.64
CA ASP A 208 4.59 10.27 20.77
C ASP A 208 3.33 11.16 20.72
N SER A 209 2.93 11.58 19.51
CA SER A 209 1.69 12.36 19.31
C SER A 209 0.43 11.53 19.55
N LEU A 210 0.47 10.22 19.28
CA LEU A 210 -0.62 9.30 19.59
C LEU A 210 -0.80 9.18 21.10
N ASP A 211 0.29 8.99 21.86
CA ASP A 211 0.26 8.96 23.32
C ASP A 211 -0.36 10.24 23.90
N ALA A 212 0.14 11.40 23.48
CA ALA A 212 -0.36 12.70 23.92
C ALA A 212 -1.83 13.00 23.54
N ALA A 213 -2.37 12.30 22.54
CA ALA A 213 -3.78 12.43 22.15
C ALA A 213 -4.72 11.52 22.95
N ILE A 214 -4.19 10.43 23.51
CA ILE A 214 -4.94 9.44 24.29
C ILE A 214 -4.91 9.76 25.79
N ASN A 215 -3.78 10.23 26.31
CA ASN A 215 -3.52 10.50 27.73
C ASN A 215 -3.56 12.00 28.09
#